data_AF-W1ES74-F1
#
_entry.id   AF-W1ES74-F1
#
_cell.length_a   1.000
_cell.length_b   1.000
_cell.length_c   1.000
_cell.angle_alpha   90.00
_cell.angle_beta   90.00
_cell.angle_gamma   90.00
#
_symmetry.space_group_name_H-M   'P 1'
#
loop_
_entity.id
_entity.type
_entity.pdbx_description
1 polymer ?
#
loop_
_entity_poly.entity_id
_entity_poly.type
_entity_poly.pdbx_seq_one_letter_code
_entity_poly.pdbx_strand_id
1 'polypeptide(L)'
;MILGQDPYHGPGQAHGLAFSVRPGIAIPPSLLNMYKELENTIPGFTRPNHGYLESWARQGVLLLNTVLTVRAGQAHSHASLGWETFY
;
A
#
# COMPACT_ATOMS: atom_id res chain seq x y z
N MET A 1 -4.04 3.64 -11.63
CA MET A 1 -4.22 2.45 -10.77
C MET A 1 -2.84 1.99 -10.31
N ILE A 2 -2.68 1.70 -9.01
CA ILE A 2 -1.44 1.19 -8.41
C ILE A 2 -1.76 -0.17 -7.81
N LEU A 3 -0.98 -1.19 -8.18
CA LEU A 3 -1.17 -2.57 -7.74
C LEU A 3 -0.08 -2.98 -6.75
N GLY A 4 -0.49 -3.40 -5.55
CA GLY A 4 0.38 -4.04 -4.56
C GLY A 4 0.29 -5.56 -4.66
N GLN A 5 1.34 -6.28 -4.29
CA GLN A 5 1.33 -7.76 -4.29
C GLN A 5 0.65 -8.29 -3.02
N ASP A 6 1.30 -8.11 -1.87
CA ASP A 6 0.80 -8.58 -0.58
C ASP A 6 0.47 -7.42 0.37
N PRO A 7 -0.57 -7.56 1.23
CA PRO A 7 -0.80 -6.66 2.34
C PRO A 7 0.37 -6.70 3.34
N TYR A 8 0.61 -5.61 4.04
CA TYR A 8 1.54 -5.61 5.16
C TYR A 8 1.10 -6.60 6.25
N HIS A 9 2.02 -7.45 6.68
CA HIS A 9 1.77 -8.55 7.62
C HIS A 9 1.95 -8.16 9.10
N GLY A 10 2.39 -6.93 9.39
CA GLY A 10 2.56 -6.44 10.76
C GLY A 10 1.22 -6.03 11.40
N PRO A 11 1.06 -6.22 12.72
CA PRO A 11 -0.17 -5.84 13.43
C PRO A 11 -0.45 -4.34 13.27
N GLY A 12 -1.66 -4.00 12.81
CA GLY A 12 -2.11 -2.62 12.63
C GLY A 12 -1.56 -1.89 11.40
N GLN A 13 -0.73 -2.54 10.57
CA GLN A 13 -0.15 -1.92 9.38
C GLN A 13 -1.16 -1.86 8.22
N ALA A 14 -1.72 -2.99 7.81
CA ALA A 14 -2.68 -3.05 6.72
C ALA A 14 -4.06 -2.50 7.12
N HIS A 15 -4.68 -1.75 6.21
CA HIS A 15 -6.05 -1.22 6.41
C HIS A 15 -6.92 -1.26 5.14
N GLY A 16 -6.54 -2.09 4.16
CA GLY A 16 -7.33 -2.34 2.94
C GLY A 16 -6.93 -1.53 1.71
N LEU A 17 -5.98 -0.59 1.84
CA LEU A 17 -5.37 0.12 0.70
C LEU A 17 -3.95 -0.41 0.43
N ALA A 18 -3.63 -0.64 -0.84
CA ALA A 18 -2.28 -1.03 -1.25
C ALA A 18 -1.24 0.03 -0.84
N PHE A 19 -0.07 -0.43 -0.38
CA PHE A 19 1.05 0.41 0.08
C PHE A 19 0.77 1.35 1.25
N SER A 20 -0.48 1.47 1.70
CA SER A 20 -0.85 2.39 2.76
C SER A 20 -0.81 1.74 4.14
N VAL A 21 -0.34 2.50 5.12
CA VAL A 21 -0.37 2.15 6.54
C VAL A 21 -1.17 3.16 7.35
N ARG A 22 -1.70 2.72 8.50
CA ARG A 22 -2.42 3.62 9.43
C ARG A 22 -1.53 4.75 9.95
N PRO A 23 -2.10 5.91 10.32
CA PRO A 23 -1.36 6.97 10.98
C PRO A 23 -0.62 6.47 12.24
N GLY A 24 0.59 6.94 12.47
CA GLY A 24 1.44 6.52 13.60
C GLY A 24 2.26 5.26 13.35
N ILE A 25 2.02 4.53 12.25
CA ILE A 25 2.88 3.44 11.80
C ILE A 25 4.03 4.00 10.97
N ALA A 26 5.24 3.48 11.20
CA ALA A 26 6.42 3.83 10.42
C ALA A 26 6.18 3.60 8.91
N ILE A 27 6.60 4.56 8.08
CA ILE A 27 6.44 4.49 6.64
C ILE A 27 7.25 3.29 6.11
N PRO A 28 6.61 2.32 5.42
CA PRO A 28 7.32 1.17 4.88
C PRO A 28 8.35 1.56 3.81
N PRO A 29 9.44 0.78 3.64
CA PRO A 29 10.48 1.07 2.65
C PRO A 29 9.95 1.26 1.23
N SER A 30 8.97 0.44 0.81
CA SER A 30 8.35 0.55 -0.52
C SER A 30 7.63 1.89 -0.72
N LEU A 31 6.87 2.35 0.29
CA LEU A 31 6.21 3.65 0.22
C LEU A 31 7.20 4.81 0.29
N LEU A 32 8.29 4.65 1.05
CA LEU A 32 9.36 5.64 1.10
C LEU A 32 10.02 5.83 -0.28
N ASN A 33 10.22 4.73 -1.03
CA ASN A 33 10.73 4.79 -2.39
C ASN A 33 9.75 5.49 -3.34
N MET A 34 8.44 5.23 -3.22
CA MET A 34 7.43 5.98 -3.97
C MET A 34 7.50 7.48 -3.66
N TYR A 35 7.64 7.88 -2.40
CA TYR A 35 7.76 9.28 -2.03
C TYR A 35 9.04 9.93 -2.56
N LYS A 36 10.18 9.23 -2.57
CA LYS A 36 11.41 9.71 -3.19
C LYS A 36 11.20 10.02 -4.68
N GLU A 37 10.53 9.11 -5.38
CA GLU A 37 10.26 9.30 -6.81
C GLU A 37 9.26 10.42 -7.09
N LEU A 38 8.25 10.60 -6.25
CA LEU A 38 7.35 11.75 -6.36
C LEU A 38 8.06 13.08 -6.09
N GLU A 39 8.95 13.12 -5.08
CA GLU A 39 9.75 14.29 -4.75
C GLU A 39 10.72 14.66 -5.89
N ASN A 40 11.27 13.66 -6.58
CA ASN A 40 12.17 13.86 -7.72
C ASN A 40 11.44 14.27 -9.00
N THR A 41 10.17 13.87 -9.18
CA THR A 41 9.44 14.02 -10.46
C THR A 41 8.38 15.12 -10.44
N ILE A 42 7.82 15.46 -9.28
CA ILE A 42 6.73 16.43 -9.16
C ILE A 42 7.26 17.69 -8.46
N PRO A 43 7.44 18.80 -9.19
CA PRO A 43 7.83 20.07 -8.60
C PRO A 43 6.87 20.51 -7.50
N GLY A 44 7.39 20.80 -6.31
CA GLY A 44 6.59 21.23 -5.16
C GLY A 44 5.96 20.09 -4.35
N PHE A 45 6.16 18.82 -4.74
CA PHE A 45 5.76 17.71 -3.88
C PHE A 45 6.66 17.63 -2.64
N THR A 46 6.05 17.64 -1.47
CA THR A 46 6.76 17.45 -0.20
C THR A 46 6.38 16.10 0.38
N ARG A 47 7.39 15.33 0.79
CA ARG A 47 7.19 14.01 1.38
C ARG A 47 6.30 14.09 2.63
N PRO A 48 5.17 13.37 2.69
CA PRO A 48 4.38 13.25 3.90
C PRO A 48 5.15 12.53 5.01
N ASN A 49 4.92 12.91 6.26
CA ASN A 49 5.46 12.24 7.44
C ASN A 49 4.63 11.02 7.90
N HIS A 50 3.68 10.58 7.07
CA HIS A 50 2.82 9.41 7.33
C HIS A 50 2.67 8.54 6.08
N GLY A 51 2.29 7.28 6.28
CA GLY A 51 2.00 6.33 5.19
C GLY A 51 0.52 6.17 4.85
N TYR A 52 -0.34 7.05 5.37
CA TYR A 52 -1.78 7.00 5.15
C TYR A 52 -2.17 7.64 3.82
N LEU A 53 -2.68 6.84 2.88
CA LEU A 53 -2.94 7.19 1.47
C LEU A 53 -4.44 7.31 1.15
N GLU A 54 -5.30 7.47 2.16
CA GLU A 54 -6.75 7.66 1.94
C GLU A 54 -7.03 8.88 1.06
N SER A 55 -6.23 9.94 1.19
CA SER A 55 -6.35 11.14 0.36
C SER A 55 -6.17 10.85 -1.13
N TRP A 56 -5.35 9.87 -1.51
CA TRP A 56 -5.15 9.45 -2.89
C TRP A 56 -6.36 8.66 -3.39
N ALA A 57 -6.86 7.73 -2.57
CA ALA A 57 -8.06 6.97 -2.88
C ALA A 57 -9.27 7.88 -3.13
N ARG A 58 -9.44 8.92 -2.30
CA ARG A 58 -10.50 9.94 -2.46
C ARG A 58 -10.37 10.78 -3.75
N GLN A 59 -9.16 10.92 -4.27
CA GLN A 59 -8.89 11.60 -5.54
C GLN A 59 -9.01 10.69 -6.77
N GLY A 60 -9.47 9.45 -6.60
CA GLY A 60 -9.65 8.49 -7.69
C GLY A 60 -8.42 7.64 -7.99
N VAL A 61 -7.38 7.68 -7.15
CA VAL A 61 -6.24 6.75 -7.26
C VAL A 61 -6.63 5.40 -6.70
N LEU A 62 -6.92 4.43 -7.58
CA LEU A 62 -7.18 3.06 -7.17
C LEU A 62 -5.88 2.39 -6.66
N LEU A 63 -5.84 2.07 -5.36
CA LEU A 63 -4.74 1.40 -4.64
C LEU A 63 -5.16 -0.02 -4.25
N LEU A 64 -4.98 -1.00 -5.14
CA LEU A 64 -5.50 -2.36 -4.97
C LEU A 64 -4.36 -3.35 -4.70
N ASN A 65 -4.48 -4.19 -3.67
CA ASN A 65 -3.59 -5.35 -3.53
C ASN A 65 -4.15 -6.50 -4.36
N THR A 66 -3.31 -7.20 -5.10
CA THR A 66 -3.69 -8.42 -5.84
C THR A 66 -4.05 -9.56 -4.89
N VAL A 67 -3.55 -9.52 -3.65
CA VAL A 67 -3.96 -10.39 -2.55
C VAL A 67 -4.69 -9.55 -1.50
N LEU A 68 -6.01 -9.75 -1.36
CA LEU A 68 -6.85 -8.93 -0.47
C LEU A 68 -6.80 -9.35 1.01
N THR A 69 -6.23 -10.52 1.32
CA THR A 69 -6.06 -11.01 2.69
C THR A 69 -4.75 -11.79 2.83
N VAL A 70 -3.98 -11.55 3.89
CA VAL A 70 -2.79 -12.34 4.23
C VAL A 70 -2.91 -12.77 5.69
N ARG A 71 -2.56 -14.03 6.01
CA ARG A 71 -2.49 -14.46 7.42
C ARG A 71 -1.31 -13.76 8.09
N ALA A 72 -1.53 -13.27 9.32
CA ALA A 72 -0.48 -12.61 10.10
C ALA A 72 0.76 -13.52 10.19
N GLY A 73 1.92 -13.00 9.73
CA GLY A 73 3.20 -13.71 9.76
C GLY A 73 3.48 -14.67 8.59
N GLN A 74 2.62 -14.77 7.57
CA GLN A 74 2.87 -15.61 6.39
C GLN A 74 2.65 -14.84 5.08
N ALA A 75 3.73 -14.24 4.55
CA ALA A 75 3.75 -13.71 3.19
C ALA A 75 3.25 -14.76 2.18
N HIS A 76 2.48 -14.35 1.17
CA HIS A 76 1.88 -15.22 0.14
C HIS A 76 0.92 -16.33 0.61
N SER A 77 0.45 -16.33 1.87
CA SER A 77 -0.42 -17.42 2.39
C SER A 77 -1.74 -17.64 1.64
N HIS A 78 -2.25 -16.64 0.92
CA HIS A 78 -3.51 -16.72 0.17
C HIS A 78 -3.37 -16.51 -1.34
N ALA A 79 -2.15 -16.51 -1.88
CA ALA A 79 -1.91 -16.34 -3.32
C ALA A 79 -2.59 -17.43 -4.18
N SER A 80 -2.82 -18.62 -3.62
CA SER A 80 -3.45 -19.77 -4.31
C SER A 80 -4.98 -19.88 -4.17
N LEU A 81 -5.66 -18.91 -3.55
CA LEU A 81 -7.11 -18.96 -3.29
C LEU A 81 -7.99 -18.35 -4.41
N GLY A 82 -7.46 -18.12 -5.61
CA GLY A 82 -8.25 -17.71 -6.77
C GLY A 82 -8.56 -16.21 -6.88
N TRP A 83 -7.83 -15.35 -6.15
CA TRP A 83 -7.96 -13.88 -6.29
C TRP A 83 -7.46 -13.34 -7.63
N GLU A 84 -6.66 -14.10 -8.37
CA GLU A 84 -6.19 -13.73 -9.71
C GLU A 84 -7.30 -13.81 -10.79
N THR A 85 -8.47 -14.36 -10.48
CA THR A 85 -9.58 -14.56 -11.44
C THR A 85 -10.59 -13.40 -11.47
N PHE A 86 -10.36 -12.30 -10.74
CA PHE A 86 -11.28 -11.16 -10.62
C PHE A 86 -10.81 -9.88 -11.33
N TYR A 87 -10.08 -9.99 -12.44
CA TYR A 87 -9.82 -8.88 -13.37
C TYR A 87 -10.75 -8.89 -14.57
#